data_AF-A0A7L2VA03-F1
#
_entry.id   AF-A0A7L2VA03-F1
#
_cell.length_a   1.000
_cell.length_b   1.000
_cell.length_c   1.000
_cell.angle_alpha   90.00
_cell.angle_beta   90.00
_cell.angle_gamma   90.00
#
_symmetry.space_group_name_H-M   'P 1'
#
loop_
_entity.id
_entity.type
_entity.pdbx_description
1 polymer ?
#
loop_
_entity_poly.entity_id
_entity_poly.type
_entity_poly.pdbx_seq_one_letter_code
_entity_poly.pdbx_strand_id
1 'polypeptide(L)'
;FSAEIDNVGQGHIQLAQTLREEAKKMEEFREKQKLHRKKIELIMEAIHKNRNLQYKKTMEVKQMCCCSLPYGCSRSLIYPSSLSHFWQLFLKLAQTKSALEDADRGYQQNVSTLEKIREEWQKEHIKACEFFETQECERISYFRNALWLHVNQLSQDCVQNDEKYEEIRKSLEMCSIEKDVDFFVNLRRTGSSAPAPVAYENYYNAQRNAASVRSPVSVPISRRGPLPTPTSAPGEPDYATIDGYSLI
;
A
#
# COMPACT_ATOMS: atom_id res chain seq x y z
N PHE A 1 -19.94 0.11 -28.22
CA PHE A 1 -20.14 -0.76 -27.03
C PHE A 1 -18.96 -1.71 -26.82
N SER A 2 -18.84 -2.83 -27.56
CA SER A 2 -17.79 -3.85 -27.29
C SER A 2 -16.39 -3.26 -27.15
N ALA A 3 -15.95 -2.47 -28.13
CA ALA A 3 -14.61 -1.87 -28.11
C ALA A 3 -14.33 -1.01 -26.86
N GLU A 4 -15.31 -0.21 -26.42
CA GLU A 4 -15.12 0.63 -25.22
C GLU A 4 -15.13 -0.18 -23.93
N ILE A 5 -15.92 -1.26 -23.86
CA ILE A 5 -15.88 -2.18 -22.72
C ILE A 5 -14.56 -2.95 -22.68
N ASP A 6 -14.03 -3.37 -23.83
CA ASP A 6 -12.72 -4.00 -23.94
C ASP A 6 -11.60 -3.04 -23.50
N ASN A 7 -11.70 -1.75 -23.86
CA ASN A 7 -10.77 -0.70 -23.40
C ASN A 7 -10.78 -0.55 -21.86
N VAL A 8 -11.96 -0.52 -21.23
CA VAL A 8 -12.10 -0.49 -19.76
C VAL A 8 -11.44 -1.71 -19.12
N GLY A 9 -11.72 -2.91 -19.66
CA GLY A 9 -11.10 -4.15 -19.20
C GLY A 9 -9.57 -4.10 -19.27
N GLN A 10 -9.03 -3.59 -20.38
CA GLN A 10 -7.58 -3.44 -20.55
C GLN A 10 -6.99 -2.40 -19.58
N GLY A 11 -7.69 -1.29 -19.32
CA GLY A 11 -7.30 -0.29 -18.33
C GLY A 11 -7.14 -0.89 -16.94
N HIS A 12 -8.14 -1.64 -16.48
CA HIS A 12 -8.07 -2.34 -15.18
C HIS A 12 -6.92 -3.35 -15.09
N ILE A 13 -6.60 -4.06 -16.18
CA ILE A 13 -5.46 -4.99 -16.22
C ILE A 13 -4.14 -4.23 -16.05
N GLN A 14 -3.96 -3.11 -16.76
CA GLN A 14 -2.77 -2.28 -16.65
C GLN A 14 -2.64 -1.67 -15.25
N LEU A 15 -3.73 -1.14 -14.71
CA LEU A 15 -3.80 -0.61 -13.35
C LEU A 15 -3.36 -1.66 -12.31
N ALA A 16 -3.89 -2.88 -12.42
CA ALA A 16 -3.52 -3.97 -11.53
C ALA A 16 -2.03 -4.32 -11.62
N GLN A 17 -1.41 -4.22 -12.80
CA GLN A 17 0.03 -4.40 -12.97
C GLN A 17 0.82 -3.29 -12.26
N THR A 18 0.47 -2.03 -12.50
CA THR A 18 1.10 -0.88 -11.83
C THR A 18 1.00 -0.97 -10.31
N LEU A 19 -0.18 -1.29 -9.77
CA LEU A 19 -0.36 -1.44 -8.31
C LEU A 19 0.49 -2.59 -7.73
N ARG A 20 0.69 -3.69 -8.46
CA ARG A 20 1.59 -4.77 -8.02
C ARG A 20 3.05 -4.34 -8.02
N GLU A 21 3.48 -3.55 -9.00
CA GLU A 21 4.84 -3.02 -9.05
C GLU A 21 5.12 -2.06 -7.89
N GLU A 22 4.17 -1.17 -7.58
CA GLU A 22 4.29 -0.28 -6.43
C GLU A 22 4.29 -1.07 -5.10
N ALA A 23 3.44 -2.09 -4.95
CA ALA A 23 3.47 -2.97 -3.79
C ALA A 23 4.81 -3.69 -3.63
N LYS A 24 5.44 -4.10 -4.75
CA LYS A 24 6.78 -4.68 -4.73
C LYS A 24 7.84 -3.67 -4.28
N LYS A 25 7.77 -2.42 -4.71
CA LYS A 25 8.68 -1.36 -4.22
C LYS A 25 8.54 -1.15 -2.71
N MET A 26 7.31 -1.22 -2.18
CA MET A 26 7.07 -1.12 -0.74
C MET A 26 7.71 -2.28 0.04
N GLU A 27 7.63 -3.50 -0.51
CA GLU A 27 8.29 -4.69 0.05
C GLU A 27 9.82 -4.52 0.10
N GLU A 28 10.41 -4.06 -0.99
CA GLU A 28 11.84 -3.79 -1.10
C GLU A 28 12.30 -2.72 -0.10
N PHE A 29 11.52 -1.65 0.05
CA PHE A 29 11.77 -0.62 1.07
C PHE A 29 11.76 -1.20 2.48
N ARG A 30 10.78 -2.05 2.81
CA ARG A 30 10.67 -2.69 4.12
C ARG A 30 11.89 -3.58 4.41
N GLU A 31 12.31 -4.42 3.47
CA GLU A 31 13.45 -5.29 3.67
C GLU A 31 14.77 -4.51 3.79
N LYS A 32 14.92 -3.39 3.05
CA LYS A 32 16.05 -2.48 3.19
C LYS A 32 16.13 -1.87 4.59
N GLN A 33 15.02 -1.34 5.12
CA GLN A 33 14.97 -0.78 6.47
C GLN A 33 15.28 -1.85 7.54
N LYS A 34 14.73 -3.05 7.39
CA LYS A 34 14.98 -4.18 8.28
C LYS A 34 16.46 -4.56 8.31
N LEU A 35 17.14 -4.59 7.16
CA LEU A 35 18.58 -4.86 7.08
C LEU A 35 19.40 -3.79 7.80
N HIS A 36 19.10 -2.51 7.59
CA HIS A 36 19.82 -1.44 8.25
C HIS A 36 19.60 -1.43 9.77
N ARG A 37 18.35 -1.61 10.21
CA ARG A 37 18.00 -1.73 11.64
C ARG A 37 18.83 -2.82 12.32
N LYS A 38 18.86 -4.01 11.72
CA LYS A 38 19.63 -5.16 12.25
C LYS A 38 21.12 -4.84 12.37
N LYS A 39 21.70 -4.09 11.42
CA LYS A 39 23.11 -3.69 11.47
C LYS A 39 23.40 -2.79 12.69
N ILE A 40 22.55 -1.80 12.95
CA ILE A 40 22.71 -0.89 14.09
C ILE A 40 22.47 -1.63 15.41
N GLU A 41 21.47 -2.50 15.48
CA GLU A 41 21.22 -3.35 16.65
C GLU A 41 22.42 -4.20 17.03
N LEU A 42 23.10 -4.83 16.05
CA LEU A 42 24.30 -5.64 16.29
C LEU A 42 25.47 -4.81 16.83
N ILE A 43 25.68 -3.59 16.31
CA ILE A 43 26.71 -2.68 16.81
C ILE A 43 26.42 -2.31 18.27
N MET A 44 25.17 -1.91 18.55
CA MET A 44 24.76 -1.55 19.90
C MET A 44 24.86 -2.73 20.88
N GLU A 45 24.50 -3.94 20.46
CA GLU A 45 24.64 -5.15 21.27
C GLU A 45 26.11 -5.42 21.65
N ALA A 46 27.03 -5.29 20.68
CA ALA A 46 28.46 -5.48 20.92
C ALA A 46 29.01 -4.46 21.94
N ILE A 47 28.68 -3.18 21.77
CA ILE A 47 29.14 -2.11 22.67
C ILE A 47 28.52 -2.27 24.06
N HIS A 48 27.24 -2.63 24.14
CA HIS A 48 26.59 -2.95 25.43
C HIS A 48 27.28 -4.07 26.17
N LYS A 49 27.62 -5.17 25.48
CA LYS A 49 28.34 -6.30 26.06
C LYS A 49 29.72 -5.88 26.57
N ASN A 50 30.47 -5.12 25.78
CA ASN A 50 31.80 -4.62 26.18
C ASN A 50 31.72 -3.73 27.43
N ARG A 51 30.81 -2.75 27.44
CA ARG A 51 30.58 -1.86 28.59
C ARG A 51 30.24 -2.63 29.85
N ASN A 52 29.30 -3.58 29.76
CA ASN A 52 28.86 -4.37 30.91
C ASN A 52 29.97 -5.29 31.44
N LEU A 53 30.78 -5.88 30.56
CA LEU A 53 31.93 -6.70 30.95
C LEU A 53 32.97 -5.87 31.71
N GLN A 54 33.33 -4.70 31.18
CA GLN A 54 34.34 -3.83 31.80
C GLN A 54 33.84 -3.19 33.09
N TYR A 55 32.55 -2.89 33.18
CA TYR A 55 31.91 -2.45 34.41
C TYR A 55 32.05 -3.51 35.52
N LYS A 56 31.69 -4.77 35.23
CA LYS A 56 31.84 -5.88 36.19
C LYS A 56 33.27 -6.03 36.68
N LYS A 57 34.22 -6.09 35.75
CA LYS A 57 35.66 -6.18 36.05
C LYS A 57 36.13 -5.04 36.95
N THR A 58 35.72 -3.81 36.65
CA THR A 58 36.11 -2.62 37.43
C THR A 58 35.54 -2.67 38.86
N MET A 59 34.30 -3.15 39.03
CA MET A 59 33.67 -3.27 40.35
C MET A 59 34.30 -4.37 41.21
N GLU A 60 34.71 -5.49 40.62
CA GLU A 60 35.45 -6.55 41.32
C GLU A 60 36.79 -6.04 41.87
N VAL A 61 37.55 -5.29 41.05
CA VAL A 61 38.82 -4.69 41.47
C VAL A 61 38.61 -3.64 42.56
N LYS A 62 37.57 -2.80 42.44
CA LYS A 62 37.18 -1.84 43.49
C LYS A 62 36.93 -2.53 44.81
N GLN A 63 36.16 -3.62 44.79
CA GLN A 63 35.81 -4.37 46.00
C GLN A 63 37.05 -5.00 46.64
N MET A 64 37.95 -5.59 45.85
CA MET A 64 39.21 -6.16 46.34
C MET A 64 40.09 -5.09 47.03
N CYS A 65 40.20 -3.90 46.42
CA CYS A 65 40.97 -2.80 47.00
C CYS A 65 40.36 -2.31 48.33
N CYS A 66 39.04 -2.08 48.37
CA CYS A 66 38.34 -1.61 49.58
C CYS A 66 38.40 -2.60 50.76
N CYS A 67 38.36 -3.91 50.51
CA CYS A 67 38.41 -4.93 51.57
C CYS A 67 39.83 -5.19 52.12
N SER A 68 40.87 -4.86 51.35
CA SER A 68 42.28 -5.11 51.73
C SER A 68 42.85 -4.00 52.63
N LEU A 69 42.27 -2.80 52.60
CA LEU A 69 42.68 -1.62 53.38
C LEU A 69 42.50 -1.75 54.92
N PRO A 70 41.43 -2.35 55.48
CA PRO A 70 41.19 -2.32 56.93
C PRO A 70 41.88 -3.43 57.75
N TYR A 71 42.24 -4.57 57.15
CA TYR A 71 42.55 -5.79 57.91
C TYR A 71 44.03 -6.16 58.01
N GLY A 72 44.92 -5.55 57.22
CA GLY A 72 46.32 -6.02 57.09
C GLY A 72 47.35 -5.41 58.05
N CYS A 73 47.14 -4.19 58.55
CA CYS A 73 48.27 -3.40 59.06
C CYS A 73 48.21 -2.97 60.54
N SER A 74 47.03 -2.78 61.14
CA SER A 74 46.97 -1.96 62.36
C SER A 74 47.04 -2.72 63.69
N ARG A 75 46.91 -4.05 63.70
CA ARG A 75 46.76 -4.81 64.97
C ARG A 75 47.92 -5.72 65.34
N SER A 76 48.86 -5.98 64.41
CA SER A 76 49.92 -6.99 64.57
C SER A 76 51.28 -6.41 64.99
N LEU A 77 51.46 -5.09 64.93
CA LEU A 77 52.73 -4.41 65.23
C LEU A 77 52.88 -3.97 66.69
N ILE A 78 51.85 -4.17 67.51
CA ILE A 78 51.79 -3.53 68.83
C ILE A 78 52.76 -4.19 69.84
N TYR A 79 53.13 -5.47 69.64
CA TYR A 79 54.13 -6.17 70.48
C TYR A 79 54.92 -7.27 69.73
N PRO A 80 56.09 -6.97 69.13
CA PRO A 80 56.95 -8.00 68.54
C PRO A 80 57.65 -8.82 69.64
N SER A 81 57.48 -10.14 69.64
CA SER A 81 58.08 -11.03 70.66
C SER A 81 59.59 -11.24 70.53
N SER A 82 60.19 -10.89 69.38
CA SER A 82 61.64 -10.97 69.14
C SER A 82 62.07 -10.08 67.97
N LEU A 83 63.37 -9.79 67.86
CA LEU A 83 63.94 -9.03 66.72
C LEU A 83 63.72 -9.75 65.38
N SER A 84 63.77 -11.08 65.36
CA SER A 84 63.47 -11.89 64.17
C SER A 84 61.99 -11.77 63.76
N HIS A 85 61.06 -11.83 64.73
CA HIS A 85 59.64 -11.60 64.48
C HIS A 85 59.36 -10.17 63.97
N PHE A 86 60.08 -9.17 64.47
CA PHE A 86 59.97 -7.80 63.97
C PHE A 86 60.33 -7.71 62.48
N TRP A 87 61.47 -8.26 62.06
CA TRP A 87 61.88 -8.25 60.65
C TRP A 87 60.90 -9.00 59.74
N GLN A 88 60.33 -10.11 60.20
CA GLN A 88 59.31 -10.86 59.45
C GLN A 88 58.01 -10.07 59.28
N LEU A 89 57.55 -9.38 60.34
CA LEU A 89 56.36 -8.51 60.28
C LEU A 89 56.59 -7.30 59.39
N PHE A 90 57.78 -6.69 59.45
CA PHE A 90 58.18 -5.59 58.59
C PHE A 90 58.16 -5.97 57.10
N LEU A 91 58.71 -7.15 56.75
CA LEU A 91 58.69 -7.65 55.37
C LEU A 91 57.25 -7.91 54.87
N LYS A 92 56.40 -8.54 55.69
CA LYS A 92 54.97 -8.74 55.36
C LYS A 92 54.23 -7.42 55.16
N LEU A 93 54.53 -6.43 55.97
CA LEU A 93 53.95 -5.09 55.83
C LEU A 93 54.39 -4.44 54.51
N ALA A 94 55.69 -4.46 54.20
CA ALA A 94 56.22 -3.92 52.96
C ALA A 94 55.60 -4.61 51.73
N GLN A 95 55.45 -5.93 51.77
CA GLN A 95 54.82 -6.71 50.70
C GLN A 95 53.33 -6.39 50.55
N THR A 96 52.60 -6.25 51.65
CA THR A 96 51.17 -5.87 51.64
C THR A 96 50.98 -4.45 51.10
N LYS A 97 51.86 -3.52 51.49
CA LYS A 97 51.85 -2.15 50.98
C LYS A 97 52.11 -2.11 49.48
N SER A 98 53.12 -2.83 48.98
CA SER A 98 53.40 -2.94 47.55
C SER A 98 52.21 -3.53 46.78
N ALA A 99 51.60 -4.61 47.30
CA ALA A 99 50.45 -5.23 46.66
C ALA A 99 49.22 -4.29 46.62
N LEU A 100 49.03 -3.46 47.65
CA LEU A 100 47.97 -2.46 47.68
C LEU A 100 48.22 -1.34 46.66
N GLU A 101 49.45 -0.84 46.56
CA GLU A 101 49.83 0.16 45.56
C GLU A 101 49.65 -0.37 44.13
N ASP A 102 49.96 -1.65 43.88
CA ASP A 102 49.75 -2.30 42.59
C ASP A 102 48.25 -2.45 42.26
N ALA A 103 47.44 -2.85 43.25
CA ALA A 103 45.99 -2.95 43.12
C ALA A 103 45.32 -1.60 42.87
N ASP A 104 45.78 -0.53 43.53
CA ASP A 104 45.29 0.84 43.31
C ASP A 104 45.62 1.33 41.91
N ARG A 105 46.85 1.14 41.43
CA ARG A 105 47.21 1.47 40.03
C ARG A 105 46.35 0.69 39.04
N GLY A 106 46.10 -0.60 39.29
CA GLY A 106 45.20 -1.41 38.47
C GLY A 106 43.75 -0.90 38.51
N TYR A 107 43.26 -0.46 39.67
CA TYR A 107 41.93 0.14 39.80
C TYR A 107 41.82 1.43 38.99
N GLN A 108 42.77 2.35 39.12
CA GLN A 108 42.82 3.61 38.36
C GLN A 108 42.80 3.36 36.85
N GLN A 109 43.57 2.38 36.36
CA GLN A 109 43.57 1.99 34.94
C GLN A 109 42.22 1.44 34.48
N ASN A 110 41.57 0.57 35.27
CA ASN A 110 40.25 0.04 34.94
C ASN A 110 39.18 1.14 34.92
N VAL A 111 39.21 2.08 35.87
CA VAL A 111 38.31 3.24 35.90
C VAL A 111 38.50 4.11 34.66
N SER A 112 39.75 4.44 34.29
CA SER A 112 40.05 5.21 33.08
C SER A 112 39.59 4.50 31.79
N THR A 113 39.75 3.17 31.74
CA THR A 113 39.30 2.36 30.61
C THR A 113 37.77 2.32 30.52
N LEU A 114 37.09 2.13 31.65
CA LEU A 114 35.63 2.11 31.72
C LEU A 114 35.04 3.45 31.28
N GLU A 115 35.66 4.57 31.65
CA GLU A 115 35.22 5.91 31.24
C GLU A 115 35.27 6.07 29.72
N LYS A 116 36.38 5.69 29.07
CA LYS A 116 36.49 5.71 27.60
C LYS A 116 35.41 4.87 26.92
N ILE A 117 35.11 3.70 27.48
CA ILE A 117 34.06 2.81 26.95
C ILE A 117 32.66 3.41 27.18
N ARG A 118 32.45 4.13 28.28
CA ARG A 118 31.20 4.86 28.55
C ARG A 118 31.00 5.98 27.52
N GLU A 119 32.05 6.75 27.23
CA GLU A 119 32.02 7.82 26.22
C GLU A 119 31.73 7.26 24.81
N GLU A 120 32.41 6.18 24.43
CA GLU A 120 32.17 5.48 23.16
C GLU A 120 30.72 4.98 23.09
N TRP A 121 30.23 4.34 24.16
CA TRP A 121 28.85 3.89 24.23
C TRP A 121 27.86 5.04 24.07
N GLN A 122 28.06 6.15 24.77
CA GLN A 122 27.18 7.31 24.70
C GLN A 122 27.15 7.88 23.27
N LYS A 123 28.32 7.99 22.63
CA LYS A 123 28.45 8.48 21.26
C LYS A 123 27.71 7.58 20.26
N GLU A 124 27.91 6.27 20.33
CA GLU A 124 27.26 5.31 19.41
C GLU A 124 25.76 5.18 19.69
N HIS A 125 25.34 5.30 20.95
CA HIS A 125 23.92 5.33 21.31
C HIS A 125 23.20 6.54 20.69
N ILE A 126 23.79 7.74 20.78
CA ILE A 126 23.21 8.94 20.15
C ILE A 126 23.06 8.75 18.64
N LYS A 127 24.12 8.27 17.98
CA LYS A 127 24.07 7.97 16.53
C LYS A 127 23.00 6.95 16.18
N ALA A 128 22.82 5.91 17.00
CA ALA A 128 21.79 4.90 16.79
C ALA A 128 20.38 5.52 16.91
N CYS A 129 20.15 6.40 17.89
CA CYS A 129 18.90 7.13 18.03
C CYS A 129 18.61 8.02 16.81
N GLU A 130 19.58 8.84 16.39
CA GLU A 130 19.47 9.71 15.20
C GLU A 130 19.17 8.90 13.93
N PHE A 131 19.82 7.73 13.80
CA PHE A 131 19.56 6.81 12.71
C PHE A 131 18.14 6.25 12.71
N PHE A 132 17.64 5.80 13.87
CA PHE A 132 16.28 5.27 13.98
C PHE A 132 15.21 6.34 13.79
N GLU A 133 15.44 7.56 14.27
CA GLU A 133 14.58 8.71 14.00
C GLU A 133 14.51 9.00 12.50
N THR A 134 15.66 9.02 11.82
CA THR A 134 15.72 9.21 10.37
C THR A 134 14.96 8.11 9.62
N GLN A 135 15.16 6.84 10.01
CA GLN A 135 14.43 5.71 9.43
C GLN A 135 12.92 5.84 9.61
N GLU A 136 12.46 6.33 10.77
CA GLU A 136 11.03 6.49 11.03
C GLU A 136 10.43 7.63 10.22
N CYS A 137 11.12 8.76 10.10
CA CYS A 137 10.75 9.86 9.21
C CYS A 137 10.65 9.40 7.75
N GLU A 138 11.63 8.63 7.27
CA GLU A 138 11.61 8.04 5.93
C GLU A 138 10.42 7.09 5.75
N ARG A 139 10.15 6.23 6.75
CA ARG A 139 9.03 5.28 6.71
C ARG A 139 7.70 6.02 6.56
N ILE A 140 7.43 7.00 7.43
CA ILE A 140 6.19 7.76 7.41
C ILE A 140 6.03 8.49 6.06
N SER A 141 7.07 9.18 5.60
CA SER A 141 7.06 9.90 4.33
C SER A 141 6.79 8.97 3.14
N TYR A 142 7.49 7.83 3.10
CA TYR A 142 7.38 6.85 2.02
C TYR A 142 5.97 6.26 1.94
N PHE A 143 5.44 5.74 3.06
CA PHE A 143 4.11 5.14 3.06
C PHE A 143 3.01 6.14 2.72
N ARG A 144 3.10 7.37 3.25
CA ARG A 144 2.15 8.44 2.90
C ARG A 144 2.14 8.69 1.38
N ASN A 145 3.32 8.84 0.78
CA ASN A 145 3.43 9.14 -0.64
C ASN A 145 2.99 7.96 -1.52
N ALA A 146 3.32 6.72 -1.13
CA ALA A 146 2.91 5.51 -1.85
C ALA A 146 1.38 5.34 -1.83
N LEU A 147 0.74 5.50 -0.67
CA LEU A 147 -0.70 5.42 -0.55
C LEU A 147 -1.39 6.54 -1.34
N TRP A 148 -0.86 7.76 -1.27
CA TRP A 148 -1.35 8.89 -2.06
C TRP A 148 -1.31 8.59 -3.57
N LEU A 149 -0.20 8.02 -4.06
CA LEU A 149 -0.08 7.62 -5.46
C LEU A 149 -1.10 6.54 -5.83
N HIS A 150 -1.27 5.51 -4.99
CA HIS A 150 -2.24 4.43 -5.24
C HIS A 150 -3.67 4.96 -5.38
N VAL A 151 -4.11 5.80 -4.44
CA VAL A 151 -5.49 6.32 -4.47
C VAL A 151 -5.70 7.26 -5.65
N ASN A 152 -4.70 8.06 -6.03
CA ASN A 152 -4.80 8.91 -7.22
C ASN A 152 -4.90 8.09 -8.50
N GLN A 153 -4.15 6.98 -8.60
CA GLN A 153 -4.21 6.11 -9.76
C GLN A 153 -5.59 5.45 -9.90
N LEU A 154 -6.20 5.04 -8.78
CA LEU A 154 -7.58 4.54 -8.75
C LEU A 154 -8.58 5.63 -9.19
N SER A 155 -8.44 6.85 -8.68
CA SER A 155 -9.29 7.97 -9.08
C SER A 155 -9.15 8.30 -10.57
N GLN A 156 -7.93 8.25 -11.12
CA GLN A 156 -7.68 8.47 -12.54
C GLN A 156 -8.38 7.41 -13.40
N ASP A 157 -8.32 6.13 -13.02
CA ASP A 157 -9.00 5.04 -13.72
C ASP A 157 -10.52 5.22 -13.73
N CYS A 158 -11.12 5.70 -12.63
CA CYS A 158 -12.55 6.04 -12.60
C CYS A 158 -12.92 7.10 -13.65
N VAL A 159 -12.12 8.16 -13.79
CA VAL A 159 -12.37 9.22 -14.78
C VAL A 159 -12.21 8.66 -16.20
N GLN A 160 -11.16 7.87 -16.44
CA GLN A 160 -10.94 7.25 -17.74
C GLN A 160 -12.09 6.31 -18.12
N ASN A 161 -12.60 5.52 -17.18
CA ASN A 161 -13.73 4.63 -17.43
C ASN A 161 -15.01 5.42 -17.73
N ASP A 162 -15.27 6.51 -17.01
CA ASP A 162 -16.41 7.39 -17.28
C ASP A 162 -16.36 7.97 -18.70
N GLU A 163 -15.19 8.39 -19.18
CA GLU A 163 -15.00 8.83 -20.56
C GLU A 163 -15.36 7.73 -21.57
N LYS A 164 -15.00 6.46 -21.30
CA LYS A 164 -15.38 5.32 -22.18
C LYS A 164 -16.87 5.08 -22.19
N TYR A 165 -17.54 5.21 -21.05
CA TYR A 165 -18.99 5.09 -20.98
C TYR A 165 -19.71 6.24 -21.69
N GLU A 166 -19.16 7.44 -21.64
CA GLU A 166 -19.63 8.60 -22.40
C GLU A 166 -19.55 8.36 -23.92
N GLU A 167 -18.46 7.78 -24.43
CA GLU A 167 -18.34 7.45 -25.86
C GLU A 167 -19.40 6.42 -26.31
N ILE A 168 -19.76 5.46 -25.44
CA ILE A 168 -20.88 4.55 -25.70
C ILE A 168 -22.20 5.34 -25.78
N ARG A 169 -22.47 6.24 -24.84
CA ARG A 169 -23.70 7.05 -24.83
C ARG A 169 -23.82 7.92 -26.08
N LYS A 170 -22.76 8.62 -26.47
CA LYS A 170 -22.71 9.38 -27.74
C LYS A 170 -22.99 8.50 -28.96
N SER A 171 -22.43 7.28 -29.01
CA SER A 171 -22.71 6.35 -30.10
C SER A 171 -24.17 5.92 -30.14
N LEU A 172 -24.85 5.80 -29.00
CA LEU A 172 -26.26 5.44 -28.92
C LEU A 172 -27.18 6.60 -29.35
N GLU A 173 -26.80 7.85 -29.07
CA GLU A 173 -27.53 9.04 -29.54
C GLU A 173 -27.58 9.13 -31.07
N MET A 174 -26.61 8.53 -31.77
CA MET A 174 -26.59 8.46 -33.23
C MET A 174 -27.48 7.36 -33.83
N CYS A 175 -28.05 6.48 -32.99
CA CYS A 175 -28.93 5.40 -33.42
C CYS A 175 -30.31 5.94 -33.82
N SER A 176 -30.75 5.68 -35.06
CA SER A 176 -32.04 6.14 -35.57
C SER A 176 -32.85 4.97 -36.10
N ILE A 177 -33.89 4.60 -35.33
CA ILE A 177 -34.81 3.51 -35.70
C ILE A 177 -35.46 3.78 -37.06
N GLU A 178 -35.83 5.03 -37.34
CA GLU A 178 -36.44 5.45 -38.60
C GLU A 178 -35.50 5.18 -39.78
N LYS A 179 -34.25 5.63 -39.70
CA LYS A 179 -33.25 5.41 -40.75
C LYS A 179 -32.95 3.92 -40.95
N ASP A 180 -32.88 3.15 -39.87
CA ASP A 180 -32.59 1.73 -39.93
C ASP A 180 -33.76 0.94 -40.57
N VAL A 181 -35.00 1.31 -40.26
CA VAL A 181 -36.20 0.73 -40.89
C VAL A 181 -36.26 1.11 -42.38
N ASP A 182 -36.01 2.38 -42.72
CA ASP A 182 -35.97 2.82 -44.11
C ASP A 182 -34.87 2.09 -44.89
N PHE A 183 -33.68 1.94 -44.31
CA PHE A 183 -32.59 1.16 -44.90
C PHE A 183 -33.02 -0.30 -45.13
N PHE A 184 -33.64 -0.94 -44.13
CA PHE A 184 -34.12 -2.30 -44.23
C PHE A 184 -35.16 -2.48 -45.33
N VAL A 185 -36.18 -1.62 -45.39
CA VAL A 185 -37.23 -1.67 -46.42
C VAL A 185 -36.63 -1.47 -47.80
N ASN A 186 -35.74 -0.48 -47.96
CA ASN A 186 -35.10 -0.21 -49.24
C ASN A 186 -34.23 -1.38 -49.72
N LEU A 187 -33.55 -2.06 -48.79
CA LEU A 187 -32.71 -3.22 -49.09
C LEU A 187 -33.53 -4.48 -49.39
N ARG A 188 -34.70 -4.66 -48.78
CA ARG A 188 -35.49 -5.91 -48.83
C ARG A 188 -36.79 -5.85 -49.61
N ARG A 189 -37.20 -4.68 -50.12
CA ARG A 189 -38.47 -4.54 -50.88
C ARG A 189 -38.49 -5.46 -52.11
N THR A 190 -39.63 -6.12 -52.33
CA THR A 190 -39.86 -7.04 -53.46
C THR A 190 -40.75 -6.45 -54.56
N GLY A 191 -41.30 -5.26 -54.33
CA GLY A 191 -42.18 -4.55 -55.26
C GLY A 191 -42.91 -3.42 -54.55
N SER A 192 -43.42 -2.46 -55.31
CA SER A 192 -44.18 -1.30 -54.78
C SER A 192 -45.68 -1.39 -55.03
N SER A 193 -46.13 -2.42 -55.75
CA SER A 193 -47.52 -2.62 -56.13
C SER A 193 -47.99 -4.02 -55.75
N ALA A 194 -49.19 -4.11 -55.19
CA ALA A 194 -49.86 -5.38 -54.98
C ALA A 194 -50.19 -6.05 -56.34
N PRO A 195 -50.31 -7.39 -56.40
CA PRO A 195 -50.80 -8.08 -57.58
C PRO A 195 -52.18 -7.54 -58.01
N ALA A 196 -52.39 -7.37 -59.31
CA ALA A 196 -53.65 -6.88 -59.84
C ALA A 196 -54.79 -7.91 -59.60
N PRO A 197 -56.01 -7.47 -59.25
CA PRO A 197 -57.16 -8.36 -59.18
C PRO A 197 -57.41 -9.05 -60.53
N VAL A 198 -57.70 -10.35 -60.50
CA VAL A 198 -58.03 -11.12 -61.70
C VAL A 198 -59.52 -10.89 -62.04
N ALA A 199 -59.80 -10.28 -63.19
CA ALA A 199 -61.16 -10.09 -63.67
C ALA A 199 -61.68 -11.36 -64.37
N TYR A 200 -62.98 -11.64 -64.19
CA TYR A 200 -63.64 -12.71 -64.95
C TYR A 200 -63.81 -12.29 -66.41
N GLU A 201 -63.28 -13.09 -67.33
CA GLU A 201 -63.47 -12.93 -68.78
C GLU A 201 -64.46 -13.97 -69.29
N ASN A 202 -65.61 -13.51 -69.78
CA ASN A 202 -66.60 -14.38 -70.41
C ASN A 202 -66.27 -14.56 -71.90
N TYR A 203 -65.68 -15.70 -72.26
CA TYR A 203 -65.35 -16.03 -73.66
C TYR A 203 -66.54 -16.45 -74.53
N TYR A 204 -67.74 -16.60 -73.95
CA TYR A 204 -68.95 -17.05 -74.64
C TYR A 204 -69.87 -15.91 -75.09
N ASN A 205 -69.67 -14.66 -74.64
CA ASN A 205 -70.48 -13.49 -75.04
C ASN A 205 -69.58 -12.32 -75.51
N ALA A 206 -69.61 -11.99 -76.80
CA ALA A 206 -68.80 -10.94 -77.42
C ALA A 206 -69.26 -9.49 -77.15
N GLN A 207 -69.99 -9.23 -76.08
CA GLN A 207 -70.33 -7.86 -75.68
C GLN A 207 -69.22 -7.32 -74.77
N ARG A 208 -68.27 -6.60 -75.38
CA ARG A 208 -67.33 -5.73 -74.66
C ARG A 208 -68.12 -4.63 -73.95
N ASN A 209 -68.33 -4.78 -72.64
CA ASN A 209 -68.80 -3.67 -71.82
C ASN A 209 -67.66 -2.65 -71.65
N ALA A 210 -67.80 -1.51 -72.33
CA ALA A 210 -67.03 -0.32 -72.04
C ALA A 210 -67.49 0.26 -70.68
N ALA A 211 -66.53 0.35 -69.76
CA ALA A 211 -66.48 1.18 -68.55
C ALA A 211 -67.63 1.12 -67.55
N SER A 212 -67.27 0.77 -66.31
CA SER A 212 -67.84 1.30 -65.07
C SER A 212 -66.86 0.94 -63.94
N VAL A 213 -66.44 1.76 -62.99
CA VAL A 213 -66.67 3.14 -62.56
C VAL A 213 -65.51 3.37 -61.57
N ARG A 214 -64.95 4.59 -61.53
CA ARG A 214 -64.10 5.00 -60.41
C ARG A 214 -64.92 4.95 -59.13
N SER A 215 -64.54 4.07 -58.22
CA SER A 215 -64.86 4.21 -56.80
C SER A 215 -63.52 4.18 -56.04
N PRO A 216 -62.98 5.32 -55.57
CA PRO A 216 -61.91 5.28 -54.61
C PRO A 216 -62.54 4.98 -53.25
N VAL A 217 -62.91 3.71 -53.02
CA VAL A 217 -63.04 3.28 -51.64
C VAL A 217 -61.62 3.01 -51.19
N SER A 218 -61.04 3.99 -50.49
CA SER A 218 -59.87 3.78 -49.66
C SER A 218 -60.25 2.70 -48.65
N VAL A 219 -59.94 1.45 -48.96
CA VAL A 219 -59.89 0.41 -47.94
C VAL A 219 -58.85 0.91 -46.95
N PRO A 220 -59.18 1.13 -45.66
CA PRO A 220 -58.14 1.40 -44.70
C PRO A 220 -57.28 0.15 -44.72
N ILE A 221 -56.07 0.27 -45.26
CA ILE A 221 -54.98 -0.56 -44.78
C ILE A 221 -55.06 -0.36 -43.28
N SER A 222 -55.42 -1.40 -42.54
CA SER A 222 -55.30 -1.41 -41.09
C SER A 222 -53.84 -1.13 -40.79
N ARG A 223 -53.50 0.16 -40.75
CA ARG A 223 -52.28 0.66 -40.15
C ARG A 223 -52.37 0.08 -38.76
N ARG A 224 -51.34 -0.69 -38.42
CA ARG A 224 -50.99 -0.98 -37.04
C ARG A 224 -51.37 0.27 -36.24
N GLY A 225 -52.27 0.12 -35.26
CA GLY A 225 -52.71 1.25 -34.44
C GLY A 225 -51.51 2.01 -33.89
N PRO A 226 -51.67 3.28 -33.49
CA PRO A 226 -50.58 4.04 -32.90
C PRO A 226 -49.89 3.18 -31.85
N LEU A 227 -48.56 3.14 -31.85
CA LEU A 227 -47.81 2.55 -30.74
C LEU A 227 -48.38 3.15 -29.45
N PRO A 228 -48.64 2.34 -28.41
CA PRO A 228 -49.16 2.86 -27.16
C PRO A 228 -48.25 3.99 -26.69
N THR A 229 -48.82 5.18 -26.48
CA THR A 229 -48.14 6.28 -25.83
C THR A 229 -47.71 5.77 -24.44
N PRO A 230 -46.42 5.87 -24.07
CA PRO A 230 -46.00 5.59 -22.71
C PRO A 230 -46.86 6.44 -21.78
N THR A 231 -47.64 5.79 -20.92
CA THR A 231 -48.41 6.49 -19.91
C THR A 231 -47.50 6.68 -18.71
N SER A 232 -46.47 7.51 -18.84
CA SER A 232 -45.82 8.06 -17.65
C SER A 232 -46.78 9.11 -17.10
N ALA A 233 -47.63 8.69 -16.17
CA ALA A 233 -48.33 9.63 -15.30
C ALA A 233 -47.26 10.49 -14.60
N PRO A 234 -47.52 11.79 -14.36
CA PRO A 234 -46.60 12.63 -13.60
C PRO A 234 -46.54 12.09 -12.16
N GLY A 235 -45.55 11.23 -11.89
CA GLY A 235 -45.37 10.61 -10.58
C GLY A 235 -44.84 9.17 -10.56
N GLU A 236 -44.76 8.44 -11.68
CA GLU A 236 -44.06 7.14 -11.69
C GLU A 236 -42.58 7.30 -12.06
N PRO A 237 -41.65 6.71 -11.28
CA PRO A 237 -40.23 6.80 -11.55
C PRO A 237 -39.87 5.88 -12.71
N ASP A 238 -39.62 6.47 -13.88
CA ASP A 238 -38.86 5.79 -14.93
C ASP A 238 -37.44 5.54 -14.41
N TYR A 239 -37.03 4.28 -14.45
CA TYR A 239 -35.78 3.71 -13.93
C TYR A 239 -35.71 3.53 -12.41
N ALA A 240 -35.25 2.33 -12.02
CA ALA A 240 -34.82 2.02 -10.68
C ALA A 240 -33.70 2.99 -10.27
N THR A 241 -34.06 4.08 -9.60
CA THR A 241 -33.14 4.76 -8.68
C THR A 241 -32.81 3.77 -7.59
N ILE A 242 -31.61 3.20 -7.68
CA ILE A 242 -30.95 2.55 -6.55
C ILE A 242 -30.68 3.68 -5.55
N ASP A 243 -31.67 3.94 -4.71
CA ASP A 243 -31.54 4.79 -3.55
C ASP A 243 -30.92 3.95 -2.44
N GLY A 244 -29.74 4.35 -1.96
CA GLY A 244 -29.10 3.72 -0.81
C GLY A 244 -27.68 3.21 -1.04
N TYR A 245 -26.74 4.14 -1.25
CA TYR A 245 -25.37 3.93 -0.73
C TYR A 245 -25.11 4.98 0.36
N SER A 246 -25.30 4.55 1.61
CA SER A 246 -24.72 5.23 2.76
C SER A 246 -23.28 4.73 2.90
N LEU A 247 -22.32 5.60 2.58
CA LEU A 247 -20.91 5.37 2.89
C LEU A 247 -20.68 5.58 4.39
N ILE A 248 -20.56 4.48 5.12
CA ILE A 248 -19.72 4.37 6.31
C ILE A 248 -18.46 3.63 5.88
#